data_AF-A0A535WD73-F1
#
_entry.id   AF-A0A535WD73-F1
#
_cell.length_a   1.000
_cell.length_b   1.000
_cell.length_c   1.000
_cell.angle_alpha   90.00
_cell.angle_beta   90.00
_cell.angle_gamma   90.00
#
_symmetry.space_group_name_H-M   'P 1'
#
loop_
_entity.id
_entity.type
_entity.pdbx_description
1 polymer ?
#
loop_
_entity_poly.entity_id
_entity_poly.type
_entity_poly.pdbx_seq_one_letter_code
_entity_poly.pdbx_strand_id
1 'polypeptide(L)'
;MNSGQRLQLTSKRPTEFIDVTPQLREAVAEAGLRTGRIHLQSLHTTLGLAVNENEPLLLADLEAMLKRLVPGDGPFLHDDFTVRTGIREDEPVNGHAHCRTVLLQPALTILVEDGRPVLGRWQSVFAVELDGPRAREVALQLEGDFSSAAPTGIRRLLELELERQLLADPEPVSLPMGRLVAAGGKRVRPLLVLLTAQLGPKSDPLRSATLAAAVELIHTATLVHDDYVDESPRRRGAATVAAEEGPERAIAVGDFYFAKATRLIAELDEPAVTRTIAAALEAICRSQIDDVELRGGYPGDEDSYLRVVRGKTAALMAAACTAGAQLAGAPAEKIERLRRYGELMGVAFQMADDVVDFSESSGKPLGQDVRERVLSLPLIYATEDSASGPEIRRLLAGPLPDEDLKKVVELVAVSGALERVNGEARDLVEAAVRELDGADLDGVRDELVEIAQAVVGRDA
;
A
#
# COMPACT_ATOMS: atom_id res chain seq x y z
N MET A 1 -4.55 -3.37 -11.89
CA MET A 1 -4.93 -4.01 -13.17
C MET A 1 -4.43 -5.44 -13.16
N ASN A 2 -5.31 -6.43 -13.31
CA ASN A 2 -4.96 -7.86 -13.24
C ASN A 2 -4.40 -8.33 -14.59
N SER A 3 -3.07 -8.41 -14.74
CA SER A 3 -2.48 -9.12 -15.87
C SER A 3 -2.65 -10.63 -15.64
N GLY A 4 -3.28 -11.36 -16.56
CA GLY A 4 -3.42 -12.81 -16.47
C GLY A 4 -2.05 -13.49 -16.34
N GLN A 5 -1.86 -14.30 -15.30
CA GLN A 5 -0.62 -15.02 -15.03
C GLN A 5 -0.61 -16.38 -15.77
N ARG A 6 0.58 -17.00 -15.87
CA ARG A 6 0.79 -18.32 -16.48
C ARG A 6 1.61 -19.19 -15.54
N LEU A 7 1.12 -20.38 -15.23
CA LEU A 7 1.88 -21.40 -14.51
C LEU A 7 2.61 -22.28 -15.52
N GLN A 8 3.94 -22.30 -15.43
CA GLN A 8 4.79 -23.17 -16.25
C GLN A 8 4.98 -24.51 -15.56
N LEU A 9 4.73 -25.59 -16.29
CA LEU A 9 4.83 -26.96 -15.79
C LEU A 9 5.69 -27.78 -16.75
N THR A 10 6.44 -28.74 -16.22
CA THR A 10 7.19 -29.70 -17.04
C THR A 10 6.92 -31.09 -16.50
N SER A 11 6.28 -31.93 -17.31
CA SER A 11 6.08 -33.34 -17.00
C SER A 11 7.32 -34.15 -17.36
N LYS A 12 7.51 -35.25 -16.63
CA LYS A 12 8.57 -36.25 -16.81
C LYS A 12 8.05 -37.50 -17.51
N ARG A 13 6.74 -37.76 -17.47
CA ARG A 13 6.12 -38.97 -18.04
C ARG A 13 4.67 -38.72 -18.50
N PRO A 14 4.08 -39.60 -19.33
CA PRO A 14 2.68 -39.51 -19.67
C PRO A 14 1.79 -39.96 -18.51
N THR A 15 0.57 -39.40 -18.45
CA THR A 15 -0.41 -39.61 -17.36
C THR A 15 0.19 -39.29 -15.99
N GLU A 16 0.81 -38.12 -15.88
CA GLU A 16 1.44 -37.63 -14.65
C GLU A 16 0.54 -36.61 -13.95
N PHE A 17 0.29 -36.82 -12.66
CA PHE A 17 -0.38 -35.86 -11.78
C PHE A 17 0.67 -34.93 -11.17
N ILE A 18 0.69 -33.69 -11.63
CA ILE A 18 1.59 -32.65 -11.13
C ILE A 18 0.84 -31.83 -10.10
N ASP A 19 1.24 -31.90 -8.83
CA ASP A 19 0.67 -31.07 -7.77
C ASP A 19 1.04 -29.60 -8.01
N VAL A 20 0.03 -28.78 -8.26
CA VAL A 20 0.18 -27.33 -8.46
C VAL A 20 -0.21 -26.53 -7.21
N THR A 21 -0.64 -27.19 -6.14
CA THR A 21 -1.08 -26.55 -4.89
C THR A 21 -0.04 -25.58 -4.31
N PRO A 22 1.27 -25.92 -4.25
CA PRO A 22 2.30 -24.98 -3.79
C PRO A 22 2.35 -23.69 -4.62
N GLN A 23 2.29 -23.79 -5.94
CA GLN A 23 2.35 -22.67 -6.87
C GLN A 23 1.10 -21.78 -6.75
N LEU A 24 -0.07 -22.36 -6.47
CA LEU A 24 -1.28 -21.58 -6.20
C LEU A 24 -1.19 -20.81 -4.89
N ARG A 25 -0.63 -21.42 -3.83
CA ARG A 25 -0.40 -20.73 -2.55
C ARG A 25 0.59 -19.58 -2.69
N GLU A 26 1.65 -19.80 -3.45
CA GLU A 26 2.65 -18.78 -3.78
C GLU A 26 2.00 -17.63 -4.55
N ALA A 27 1.27 -17.91 -5.62
CA ALA A 27 0.59 -16.87 -6.41
C ALA A 27 -0.41 -16.04 -5.59
N VAL A 28 -1.17 -16.67 -4.68
CA VAL A 28 -2.06 -15.97 -3.74
C VAL A 28 -1.27 -15.06 -2.80
N ALA A 29 -0.17 -15.56 -2.25
CA ALA A 29 0.69 -14.82 -1.32
C ALA A 29 1.37 -13.62 -2.00
N GLU A 30 1.95 -13.83 -3.19
CA GLU A 30 2.61 -12.79 -3.99
C GLU A 30 1.63 -11.69 -4.41
N ALA A 31 0.45 -12.08 -4.88
CA ALA A 31 -0.58 -11.12 -5.27
C ALA A 31 -1.18 -10.38 -4.06
N GLY A 32 -1.02 -10.92 -2.85
CA GLY A 32 -1.63 -10.39 -1.64
C GLY A 32 -3.14 -10.60 -1.58
N LEU A 33 -3.69 -11.60 -2.30
CA LEU A 33 -5.14 -11.86 -2.31
C LEU A 33 -5.58 -12.37 -0.93
N ARG A 34 -6.41 -11.60 -0.20
CA ARG A 34 -6.91 -11.93 1.14
C ARG A 34 -8.19 -12.75 1.08
N THR A 35 -9.16 -12.27 0.32
CA THR A 35 -10.47 -12.92 0.15
C THR A 35 -10.86 -12.85 -1.32
N GLY A 36 -11.21 -13.98 -1.93
CA GLY A 36 -11.53 -13.99 -3.36
C GLY A 36 -11.55 -15.38 -3.97
N ARG A 37 -11.08 -15.48 -5.22
CA ARG A 37 -11.03 -16.72 -5.97
C ARG A 37 -9.80 -16.81 -6.88
N ILE A 38 -9.37 -18.03 -7.11
CA ILE A 38 -8.37 -18.45 -8.10
C ILE A 38 -9.12 -19.13 -9.24
N HIS A 39 -8.87 -18.73 -10.48
CA HIS A 39 -9.35 -19.41 -11.67
C HIS A 39 -8.16 -19.99 -12.45
N LEU A 40 -8.27 -21.28 -12.80
CA LEU A 40 -7.28 -22.02 -13.58
C LEU A 40 -7.92 -22.53 -14.85
N GLN A 41 -7.22 -22.44 -15.97
CA GLN A 41 -7.65 -22.98 -17.26
C GLN A 41 -6.50 -23.63 -17.99
N SER A 42 -6.69 -24.89 -18.40
CA SER A 42 -5.74 -25.57 -19.29
C SER A 42 -5.77 -24.93 -20.68
N LEU A 43 -4.59 -24.70 -21.25
CA LEU A 43 -4.42 -24.20 -22.62
C LEU A 43 -4.10 -25.32 -23.61
N HIS A 44 -4.07 -26.58 -23.16
CA HIS A 44 -3.62 -27.73 -23.94
C HIS A 44 -4.71 -28.79 -24.02
N THR A 45 -4.85 -29.41 -25.20
CA THR A 45 -5.86 -30.44 -25.47
C THR A 45 -5.58 -31.80 -24.82
N THR A 46 -4.40 -31.98 -24.25
CA THR A 46 -3.95 -33.21 -23.58
C THR A 46 -3.49 -32.97 -22.13
N LEU A 47 -3.87 -31.83 -21.55
CA LEU A 47 -3.63 -31.48 -20.15
C LEU A 47 -5.00 -31.20 -19.50
N GLY A 48 -5.34 -31.96 -18.46
CA GLY A 48 -6.54 -31.73 -17.67
C GLY A 48 -6.19 -31.19 -16.28
N LEU A 49 -7.22 -30.74 -15.56
CA LEU A 49 -7.13 -30.34 -14.15
C LEU A 49 -7.98 -31.28 -13.28
N ALA A 50 -7.57 -31.46 -12.03
CA ALA A 50 -8.32 -32.24 -11.04
C ALA A 50 -8.07 -31.73 -9.61
N VAL A 51 -9.02 -31.95 -8.71
CA VAL A 51 -8.82 -31.80 -7.25
C VAL A 51 -8.99 -33.16 -6.61
N ASN A 52 -7.96 -33.64 -5.92
CA ASN A 52 -7.98 -34.94 -5.25
C ASN A 52 -6.95 -34.99 -4.11
N GLU A 53 -6.75 -36.16 -3.50
CA GLU A 53 -5.75 -36.35 -2.45
C GLU A 53 -4.36 -36.66 -3.02
N ASN A 54 -3.34 -36.00 -2.47
CA ASN A 54 -1.94 -36.22 -2.83
C ASN A 54 -1.36 -37.40 -2.04
N GLU A 55 -1.92 -38.59 -2.29
CA GLU A 55 -1.44 -39.85 -1.75
C GLU A 55 -0.91 -40.72 -2.92
N PRO A 56 0.35 -41.19 -2.87
CA PRO A 56 0.98 -41.85 -4.02
C PRO A 56 0.26 -43.08 -4.58
N LEU A 57 -0.35 -43.91 -3.73
CA LEU A 57 -1.06 -45.12 -4.17
C LEU A 57 -2.39 -44.75 -4.83
N LEU A 58 -3.12 -43.78 -4.29
CA LEU A 58 -4.35 -43.26 -4.90
C LEU A 58 -4.06 -42.64 -6.28
N LEU A 59 -2.99 -41.86 -6.41
CA LEU A 59 -2.59 -41.30 -7.71
C LEU A 59 -2.25 -42.41 -8.72
N ALA A 60 -1.63 -43.51 -8.28
CA ALA A 60 -1.39 -44.68 -9.12
C ALA A 60 -2.70 -45.38 -9.53
N ASP A 61 -3.68 -45.48 -8.63
CA ASP A 61 -5.01 -46.03 -8.93
C ASP A 61 -5.77 -45.15 -9.94
N LEU A 62 -5.69 -43.82 -9.80
CA LEU A 62 -6.30 -42.87 -10.74
C LEU A 62 -5.64 -42.94 -12.12
N GLU A 63 -4.31 -43.05 -12.17
CA GLU A 63 -3.56 -43.30 -13.42
C GLU A 63 -4.01 -44.61 -14.08
N ALA A 64 -4.09 -45.70 -13.31
CA ALA A 64 -4.55 -47.01 -13.80
C ALA A 64 -6.01 -46.95 -14.28
N MET A 65 -6.87 -46.20 -13.60
CA MET A 65 -8.25 -45.97 -13.99
C MET A 65 -8.33 -45.27 -15.34
N LEU A 66 -7.60 -44.16 -15.54
CA LEU A 66 -7.58 -43.42 -16.81
C LEU A 66 -7.08 -44.30 -17.96
N LYS A 67 -6.03 -45.10 -17.72
CA LYS A 67 -5.49 -46.05 -18.70
C LYS A 67 -6.46 -47.18 -19.03
N ARG A 68 -7.25 -47.65 -18.06
CA ARG A 68 -8.25 -48.71 -18.27
C ARG A 68 -9.49 -48.20 -19.01
N LEU A 69 -9.95 -46.98 -18.69
CA LEU A 69 -11.10 -46.37 -19.35
C LEU A 69 -10.81 -46.00 -20.80
N VAL A 70 -9.59 -45.52 -21.06
CA VAL A 70 -9.12 -45.14 -22.40
C VAL A 70 -7.70 -45.71 -22.58
N PRO A 71 -7.56 -46.92 -23.14
CA PRO A 71 -6.27 -47.55 -23.39
C PRO A 71 -5.40 -46.72 -24.35
N GLY A 72 -4.07 -46.79 -24.19
CA GLY A 72 -3.15 -46.03 -25.05
C GLY A 72 -3.04 -46.58 -26.47
N ASP A 73 -3.31 -47.87 -26.62
CA ASP A 73 -3.28 -48.68 -27.84
C ASP A 73 -4.68 -48.90 -28.44
N GLY A 74 -5.67 -48.11 -28.01
CA GLY A 74 -7.01 -48.15 -28.57
C GLY A 74 -7.06 -47.73 -30.06
N PRO A 75 -8.11 -48.12 -30.81
CA PRO A 75 -8.23 -47.80 -32.23
C PRO A 75 -8.74 -46.37 -32.44
N PHE A 76 -7.93 -45.35 -32.10
CA PHE A 76 -8.29 -43.95 -32.28
C PHE A 76 -8.06 -43.54 -33.74
N LEU A 77 -9.12 -43.10 -34.43
CA LEU A 77 -9.00 -42.57 -35.80
C LEU A 77 -8.07 -41.35 -35.89
N HIS A 78 -7.88 -40.63 -34.78
CA HIS A 78 -6.90 -39.54 -34.67
C HIS A 78 -5.46 -40.00 -34.96
N ASP A 79 -5.17 -41.26 -34.65
CA ASP A 79 -3.86 -41.89 -34.79
C ASP A 79 -3.73 -42.68 -36.11
N ASP A 80 -4.79 -42.74 -36.92
CA ASP A 80 -4.77 -43.34 -38.24
C ASP A 80 -4.33 -42.31 -39.30
N PHE A 81 -3.01 -42.26 -39.51
CA PHE A 81 -2.39 -41.37 -40.50
C PHE A 81 -2.63 -41.78 -41.96
N THR A 82 -3.26 -42.95 -42.22
CA THR A 82 -3.71 -43.30 -43.57
C THR A 82 -5.00 -42.57 -43.94
N VAL A 83 -5.78 -42.16 -42.93
CA VAL A 83 -7.07 -41.47 -43.11
C VAL A 83 -6.94 -39.97 -42.76
N ARG A 84 -6.14 -39.62 -41.75
CA ARG A 84 -5.93 -38.23 -41.32
C ARG A 84 -4.98 -37.51 -42.28
N THR A 85 -5.49 -36.53 -43.03
CA THR A 85 -4.73 -35.74 -44.01
C THR A 85 -4.29 -34.39 -43.45
N GLY A 86 -3.21 -33.81 -44.00
CA GLY A 86 -2.73 -32.47 -43.61
C GLY A 86 -1.99 -32.40 -42.27
N ILE A 87 -1.47 -33.53 -41.79
CA ILE A 87 -0.68 -33.63 -40.55
C ILE A 87 0.80 -33.35 -40.81
N ARG A 88 1.51 -32.91 -39.76
CA ARG A 88 2.96 -32.78 -39.80
C ARG A 88 3.62 -34.15 -39.73
N GLU A 89 4.81 -34.29 -40.28
CA GLU A 89 5.58 -35.55 -40.24
C GLU A 89 5.97 -35.97 -38.80
N ASP A 90 6.02 -35.01 -37.87
CA ASP A 90 6.36 -35.20 -36.46
C ASP A 90 5.14 -35.32 -35.53
N GLU A 91 3.93 -35.51 -36.08
CA GLU A 91 2.69 -35.60 -35.29
C GLU A 91 2.71 -36.81 -34.33
N PRO A 92 2.51 -36.60 -33.02
CA PRO A 92 2.52 -37.67 -32.04
C PRO A 92 1.24 -38.53 -32.11
N VAL A 93 1.40 -39.83 -31.84
CA VAL A 93 0.27 -40.76 -31.63
C VAL A 93 -0.26 -40.56 -30.22
N ASN A 94 -1.30 -39.74 -30.09
CA ASN A 94 -1.80 -39.29 -28.78
C ASN A 94 -3.34 -39.18 -28.72
N GLY A 95 -4.08 -39.84 -29.63
CA GLY A 95 -5.55 -39.83 -29.63
C GLY A 95 -6.15 -40.23 -28.28
N HIS A 96 -5.51 -41.19 -27.60
CA HIS A 96 -5.88 -41.58 -26.25
C HIS A 96 -5.80 -40.43 -25.23
N ALA A 97 -4.81 -39.52 -25.34
CA ALA A 97 -4.63 -38.41 -24.42
C ALA A 97 -5.72 -37.34 -24.57
N HIS A 98 -6.13 -37.07 -25.82
CA HIS A 98 -7.29 -36.21 -26.09
C HIS A 98 -8.57 -36.79 -25.47
N CYS A 99 -8.82 -38.10 -25.67
CA CYS A 99 -9.98 -38.77 -25.09
C CYS A 99 -9.94 -38.80 -23.55
N ARG A 100 -8.78 -39.04 -22.93
CA ARG A 100 -8.61 -39.01 -21.47
C ARG A 100 -8.87 -37.63 -20.88
N THR A 101 -8.56 -36.56 -21.60
CA THR A 101 -8.76 -35.18 -21.13
C THR A 101 -10.24 -34.88 -20.87
N VAL A 102 -11.16 -35.54 -21.60
CA VAL A 102 -12.62 -35.41 -21.40
C VAL A 102 -13.07 -35.92 -20.02
N LEU A 103 -12.29 -36.79 -19.39
CA LEU A 103 -12.54 -37.32 -18.04
C LEU A 103 -12.05 -36.38 -16.93
N LEU A 104 -11.42 -35.26 -17.30
CA LEU A 104 -10.83 -34.27 -16.41
C LEU A 104 -11.46 -32.91 -16.63
N GLN A 105 -11.16 -31.96 -15.76
CA GLN A 105 -11.72 -30.62 -15.85
C GLN A 105 -10.83 -29.74 -16.74
N PRO A 106 -11.39 -29.00 -17.71
CA PRO A 106 -10.59 -28.06 -18.51
C PRO A 106 -10.27 -26.77 -17.74
N ALA A 107 -11.05 -26.45 -16.70
CA ALA A 107 -10.90 -25.29 -15.84
C ALA A 107 -11.39 -25.57 -14.42
N LEU A 108 -10.86 -24.83 -13.44
CA LEU A 108 -11.19 -24.94 -12.01
C LEU A 108 -11.27 -23.55 -11.37
N THR A 109 -12.16 -23.41 -10.38
CA THR A 109 -12.22 -22.22 -9.53
C THR A 109 -12.11 -22.64 -8.07
N ILE A 110 -11.21 -22.00 -7.32
CA ILE A 110 -10.94 -22.28 -5.90
C ILE A 110 -11.12 -20.98 -5.12
N LEU A 111 -11.81 -21.03 -3.99
CA LEU A 111 -11.99 -19.86 -3.13
C LEU A 111 -10.70 -19.53 -2.37
N VAL A 112 -10.54 -18.29 -1.95
CA VAL A 112 -9.46 -17.82 -1.08
C VAL A 112 -10.08 -17.13 0.13
N GLU A 113 -9.67 -17.57 1.31
CA GLU A 113 -10.04 -16.99 2.61
C GLU A 113 -8.77 -16.81 3.45
N ASP A 114 -8.63 -15.66 4.13
CA ASP A 114 -7.47 -15.31 4.95
C ASP A 114 -6.11 -15.52 4.25
N GLY A 115 -6.06 -15.24 2.95
CA GLY A 115 -4.85 -15.40 2.13
C GLY A 115 -4.48 -16.85 1.83
N ARG A 116 -5.43 -17.79 1.92
CA ARG A 116 -5.20 -19.21 1.68
C ARG A 116 -6.25 -19.79 0.73
N PRO A 117 -5.85 -20.63 -0.24
CA PRO A 117 -6.81 -21.41 -1.02
C PRO A 117 -7.64 -22.31 -0.11
N VAL A 118 -8.97 -22.23 -0.23
CA VAL A 118 -9.93 -23.06 0.51
C VAL A 118 -9.95 -24.45 -0.10
N LEU A 119 -9.21 -25.36 0.53
CA LEU A 119 -9.14 -26.77 0.18
C LEU A 119 -9.45 -27.60 1.43
N GLY A 120 -10.13 -28.74 1.24
CA GLY A 120 -10.30 -29.72 2.30
C GLY A 120 -8.96 -30.23 2.84
N ARG A 121 -8.96 -30.80 4.04
CA ARG A 121 -7.75 -31.24 4.78
C ARG A 121 -6.74 -32.03 3.94
N TRP A 122 -7.23 -32.84 3.00
CA TRP A 122 -6.42 -33.72 2.16
C TRP A 122 -6.46 -33.35 0.68
N GLN A 123 -7.16 -32.27 0.31
CA GLN A 123 -7.29 -31.87 -1.09
C GLN A 123 -6.04 -31.14 -1.59
N SER A 124 -5.63 -31.52 -2.79
CA SER A 124 -4.59 -30.91 -3.60
C SER A 124 -5.12 -30.71 -5.02
N VAL A 125 -4.54 -29.75 -5.73
CA VAL A 125 -4.90 -29.40 -7.10
C VAL A 125 -3.84 -29.95 -8.03
N PHE A 126 -4.27 -30.65 -9.06
CA PHE A 126 -3.37 -31.30 -10.01
C PHE A 126 -3.58 -30.77 -11.42
N ALA A 127 -2.46 -30.54 -12.10
CA ALA A 127 -2.40 -30.54 -13.55
C ALA A 127 -2.00 -31.94 -14.01
N VAL A 128 -2.85 -32.58 -14.82
CA VAL A 128 -2.69 -33.97 -15.23
C VAL A 128 -2.24 -34.01 -16.69
N GLU A 129 -0.96 -34.25 -16.91
CA GLU A 129 -0.39 -34.36 -18.25
C GLU A 129 -0.62 -35.75 -18.80
N LEU A 130 -1.29 -35.86 -19.95
CA LEU A 130 -1.67 -37.16 -20.52
C LEU A 130 -0.74 -37.63 -21.64
N ASP A 131 0.11 -36.75 -22.19
CA ASP A 131 0.95 -36.95 -23.37
C ASP A 131 2.41 -36.49 -23.16
N GLY A 132 2.85 -36.51 -21.90
CA GLY A 132 4.19 -36.09 -21.47
C GLY A 132 5.30 -37.10 -21.84
N PRO A 133 6.58 -36.72 -21.69
CA PRO A 133 7.10 -35.50 -21.06
C PRO A 133 7.03 -34.27 -21.97
N ARG A 134 6.47 -33.16 -21.47
CA ARG A 134 6.28 -31.90 -22.20
C ARG A 134 6.27 -30.69 -21.26
N ALA A 135 6.68 -29.55 -21.78
CA ALA A 135 6.45 -28.25 -21.16
C ALA A 135 5.01 -27.78 -21.43
N ARG A 136 4.37 -27.23 -20.41
CA ARG A 136 2.96 -26.86 -20.40
C ARG A 136 2.72 -25.56 -19.67
N GLU A 137 1.60 -24.95 -20.03
CA GLU A 137 1.11 -23.73 -19.45
C GLU A 137 -0.34 -23.89 -18.99
N VAL A 138 -0.63 -23.43 -17.79
CA VAL A 138 -1.99 -23.26 -17.28
C VAL A 138 -2.21 -21.76 -17.07
N ALA A 139 -3.31 -21.23 -17.62
CA ALA A 139 -3.69 -19.86 -17.38
C ALA A 139 -4.23 -19.71 -15.95
N LEU A 140 -3.75 -18.69 -15.25
CA LEU A 140 -4.10 -18.37 -13.87
C LEU A 140 -4.66 -16.95 -13.80
N GLN A 141 -5.80 -16.79 -13.13
CA GLN A 141 -6.40 -15.51 -12.82
C GLN A 141 -6.80 -15.46 -11.35
N LEU A 142 -6.48 -14.34 -10.70
CA LEU A 142 -6.84 -14.07 -9.32
C LEU A 142 -7.88 -12.94 -9.30
N GLU A 143 -8.90 -13.04 -8.46
CA GLU A 143 -9.94 -12.01 -8.34
C GLU A 143 -10.39 -11.91 -6.89
N GLY A 144 -10.43 -10.70 -6.34
CA GLY A 144 -10.95 -10.46 -4.99
C GLY A 144 -10.34 -9.22 -4.33
N ASP A 145 -10.35 -9.22 -3.00
CA ASP A 145 -9.73 -8.20 -2.17
C ASP A 145 -8.26 -8.51 -1.96
N PHE A 146 -7.39 -7.64 -2.48
CA PHE A 146 -5.95 -7.77 -2.36
C PHE A 146 -5.46 -6.80 -1.29
N SER A 147 -4.72 -7.30 -0.30
CA SER A 147 -3.85 -6.41 0.47
C SER A 147 -2.84 -5.81 -0.50
N SER A 148 -2.51 -4.52 -0.32
CA SER A 148 -1.35 -3.90 -0.99
C SER A 148 -0.21 -4.91 -1.00
N ALA A 149 0.28 -5.28 -2.19
CA ALA A 149 1.19 -6.41 -2.43
C ALA A 149 2.18 -6.61 -1.27
N ALA A 150 2.39 -7.87 -0.84
CA ALA A 150 3.28 -8.17 0.27
C ALA A 150 4.62 -7.43 0.03
N PRO A 151 5.03 -6.55 0.96
CA PRO A 151 6.16 -5.68 0.69
C PRO A 151 7.41 -6.54 0.44
N THR A 152 8.11 -6.29 -0.67
CA THR A 152 9.37 -6.97 -1.05
C THR A 152 10.56 -6.03 -0.80
N GLY A 153 11.77 -6.61 -0.69
CA GLY A 153 13.01 -5.84 -0.51
C GLY A 153 13.00 -4.94 0.74
N ILE A 154 13.38 -3.66 0.55
CA ILE A 154 13.50 -2.66 1.64
C ILE A 154 12.18 -2.43 2.39
N ARG A 155 11.03 -2.59 1.71
CA ARG A 155 9.70 -2.45 2.34
C ARG A 155 9.40 -3.61 3.28
N ARG A 156 9.84 -4.84 2.94
CA ARG A 156 9.70 -5.99 3.85
C ARG A 156 10.49 -5.77 5.13
N LEU A 157 11.69 -5.22 4.98
CA LEU A 157 12.59 -4.97 6.10
C LEU A 157 11.99 -3.94 7.08
N LEU A 158 11.31 -2.91 6.57
CA LEU A 158 10.56 -1.98 7.40
C LEU A 158 9.49 -2.68 8.25
N GLU A 159 8.64 -3.50 7.61
CA GLU A 159 7.56 -4.20 8.33
C GLU A 159 8.13 -5.17 9.37
N LEU A 160 9.18 -5.91 9.03
CA LEU A 160 9.88 -6.78 9.98
C LEU A 160 10.49 -6.01 11.16
N GLU A 161 11.06 -4.84 10.90
CA GLU A 161 11.63 -4.00 11.95
C GLU A 161 10.52 -3.41 12.85
N LEU A 162 9.42 -2.92 12.28
CA LEU A 162 8.25 -2.47 13.05
C LEU A 162 7.69 -3.60 13.92
N GLU A 163 7.47 -4.79 13.35
CA GLU A 163 7.04 -5.99 14.07
C GLU A 163 8.02 -6.32 15.22
N ARG A 164 9.33 -6.31 14.95
CA ARG A 164 10.36 -6.56 15.96
C ARG A 164 10.32 -5.55 17.10
N GLN A 165 10.11 -4.27 16.78
CA GLN A 165 10.00 -3.22 17.78
C GLN A 165 8.76 -3.44 18.65
N LEU A 166 7.59 -3.69 18.06
CA LEU A 166 6.34 -3.91 18.80
C LEU A 166 6.39 -5.15 19.69
N LEU A 167 6.99 -6.25 19.21
CA LEU A 167 7.14 -7.48 19.99
C LEU A 167 8.05 -7.33 21.22
N ALA A 168 8.99 -6.36 21.18
CA ALA A 168 9.88 -6.09 22.31
C ALA A 168 9.25 -5.19 23.38
N ASP A 169 8.09 -4.59 23.10
CA ASP A 169 7.43 -3.64 23.99
C ASP A 169 6.41 -4.32 24.92
N PRO A 170 6.14 -3.75 26.11
CA PRO A 170 5.09 -4.22 26.99
C PRO A 170 3.72 -4.21 26.29
N GLU A 171 2.93 -5.26 26.49
CA GLU A 171 1.60 -5.43 25.90
C GLU A 171 0.68 -4.19 26.03
N PRO A 172 0.62 -3.47 27.18
CA PRO A 172 -0.27 -2.32 27.32
C PRO A 172 0.01 -1.14 26.38
N VAL A 173 1.19 -1.09 25.77
CA VAL A 173 1.55 -0.07 24.77
C VAL A 173 1.65 -0.68 23.36
N SER A 174 2.14 -1.91 23.23
CA SER A 174 2.30 -2.55 21.92
C SER A 174 1.00 -3.00 21.28
N LEU A 175 -0.02 -3.37 22.07
CA LEU A 175 -1.31 -3.77 21.52
C LEU A 175 -2.06 -2.62 20.82
N PRO A 176 -2.24 -1.42 21.42
CA PRO A 176 -2.87 -0.30 20.72
C PRO A 176 -2.04 0.19 19.53
N MET A 177 -0.72 0.30 19.68
CA MET A 177 0.15 0.73 18.58
C MET A 177 0.17 -0.30 17.43
N GLY A 178 0.21 -1.60 17.76
CA GLY A 178 0.16 -2.67 16.77
C GLY A 178 -1.12 -2.69 15.96
N ARG A 179 -2.27 -2.34 16.56
CA ARG A 179 -3.53 -2.15 15.82
C ARG A 179 -3.44 -1.01 14.80
N LEU A 180 -2.87 0.14 15.18
CA LEU A 180 -2.70 1.28 14.28
C LEU A 180 -1.71 1.00 13.15
N VAL A 181 -0.61 0.30 13.46
CA VAL A 181 0.35 -0.15 12.45
C VAL A 181 -0.33 -1.17 11.52
N ALA A 182 -1.05 -2.17 12.04
CA ALA A 182 -1.75 -3.17 11.24
C ALA A 182 -2.92 -2.63 10.41
N ALA A 183 -3.57 -1.55 10.86
CA ALA A 183 -4.60 -0.82 10.10
C ALA A 183 -4.07 -0.19 8.79
N GLY A 184 -2.77 -0.33 8.53
CA GLY A 184 -2.15 -0.06 7.24
C GLY A 184 -1.63 1.37 7.13
N GLY A 185 -1.77 1.97 5.95
CA GLY A 185 -1.22 3.27 5.59
C GLY A 185 -0.21 3.18 4.45
N LYS A 186 -0.03 4.28 3.71
CA LYS A 186 0.85 4.30 2.52
C LYS A 186 2.36 4.23 2.86
N ARG A 187 2.74 4.29 4.14
CA ARG A 187 4.14 4.26 4.63
C ARG A 187 5.07 5.22 3.88
N VAL A 188 4.59 6.41 3.52
CA VAL A 188 5.34 7.37 2.69
C VAL A 188 6.61 7.83 3.41
N ARG A 189 6.50 8.28 4.66
CA ARG A 189 7.62 8.80 5.46
C ARG A 189 8.76 7.78 5.65
N PRO A 190 8.53 6.55 6.12
CA PRO A 190 9.59 5.56 6.26
C PRO A 190 10.18 5.14 4.91
N LEU A 191 9.38 5.11 3.84
CA LEU A 191 9.89 4.86 2.49
C LEU A 191 10.88 5.93 2.03
N LEU A 192 10.60 7.21 2.30
CA LEU A 192 11.54 8.31 2.01
C LEU A 192 12.87 8.12 2.74
N VAL A 193 12.87 7.65 3.99
CA VAL A 193 14.10 7.30 4.72
C VAL A 193 14.87 6.20 3.98
N LEU A 194 14.19 5.11 3.63
CA LEU A 194 14.83 3.95 3.00
C LEU A 194 15.41 4.25 1.62
N LEU A 195 14.71 5.06 0.82
CA LEU A 195 15.21 5.47 -0.51
C LEU A 195 16.42 6.39 -0.38
N THR A 196 16.33 7.40 0.47
CA THR A 196 17.43 8.36 0.64
C THR A 196 18.66 7.77 1.33
N ALA A 197 18.49 6.74 2.16
CA ALA A 197 19.58 6.00 2.79
C ALA A 197 20.42 5.14 1.81
N GLN A 198 19.99 4.99 0.56
CA GLN A 198 20.77 4.29 -0.47
C GLN A 198 21.80 5.19 -1.16
N LEU A 199 21.71 6.51 -0.97
CA LEU A 199 22.42 7.52 -1.78
C LEU A 199 23.82 7.89 -1.26
N GLY A 200 24.38 7.10 -0.35
CA GLY A 200 25.65 7.39 0.29
C GLY A 200 26.50 6.16 0.55
N PRO A 201 27.82 6.35 0.75
CA PRO A 201 28.80 5.27 0.87
C PRO A 201 28.67 4.44 2.16
N LYS A 202 27.91 4.92 3.15
CA LYS A 202 27.64 4.22 4.41
C LYS A 202 26.25 3.57 4.44
N SER A 203 25.66 3.31 3.26
CA SER A 203 24.36 2.63 3.16
C SER A 203 24.37 1.31 3.94
N ASP A 204 23.43 1.17 4.86
CA ASP A 204 23.23 -0.01 5.70
C ASP A 204 21.71 -0.28 5.80
N PRO A 205 21.21 -1.37 5.20
CA PRO A 205 19.79 -1.69 5.22
C PRO A 205 19.19 -1.80 6.63
N LEU A 206 19.92 -2.37 7.60
CA LEU A 206 19.40 -2.57 8.96
C LEU A 206 19.32 -1.25 9.71
N ARG A 207 20.36 -0.42 9.64
CA ARG A 207 20.34 0.92 10.26
C ARG A 207 19.26 1.80 9.64
N SER A 208 19.11 1.75 8.31
CA SER A 208 18.06 2.50 7.60
C SER A 208 16.65 2.03 7.98
N ALA A 209 16.44 0.72 8.18
CA ALA A 209 15.16 0.17 8.62
C ALA A 209 14.82 0.60 10.06
N THR A 210 15.80 0.60 10.97
CA THR A 210 15.60 1.12 12.33
C THR A 210 15.24 2.61 12.33
N LEU A 211 15.91 3.43 11.51
CA LEU A 211 15.55 4.84 11.36
C LEU A 211 14.15 5.02 10.76
N ALA A 212 13.82 4.27 9.72
CA ALA A 212 12.51 4.32 9.07
C ALA A 212 11.39 3.90 10.03
N ALA A 213 11.59 2.83 10.79
CA ALA A 213 10.67 2.40 11.84
C ALA A 213 10.51 3.48 12.92
N ALA A 214 11.59 4.12 13.37
CA ALA A 214 11.50 5.20 14.35
C ALA A 214 10.69 6.40 13.82
N VAL A 215 10.87 6.79 12.55
CA VAL A 215 10.08 7.84 11.91
C VAL A 215 8.59 7.47 11.82
N GLU A 216 8.26 6.21 11.48
CA GLU A 216 6.87 5.76 11.43
C GLU A 216 6.24 5.65 12.83
N LEU A 217 7.00 5.26 13.85
CA LEU A 217 6.55 5.26 15.24
C LEU A 217 6.28 6.69 15.75
N ILE A 218 7.13 7.67 15.39
CA ILE A 218 6.86 9.10 15.65
C ILE A 218 5.56 9.52 14.98
N HIS A 219 5.40 9.23 13.69
CA HIS A 219 4.18 9.59 12.98
C HIS A 219 2.94 8.93 13.59
N THR A 220 3.02 7.66 13.98
CA THR A 220 1.89 6.97 14.57
C THR A 220 1.57 7.50 15.97
N ALA A 221 2.59 7.91 16.74
CA ALA A 221 2.40 8.58 18.03
C ALA A 221 1.71 9.94 17.87
N THR A 222 2.06 10.75 16.87
CA THR A 222 1.34 12.01 16.60
C THR A 222 -0.12 11.73 16.28
N LEU A 223 -0.44 10.68 15.51
CA LEU A 223 -1.83 10.32 15.21
C LEU A 223 -2.62 9.92 16.47
N VAL A 224 -2.00 9.20 17.42
CA VAL A 224 -2.65 8.85 18.69
C VAL A 224 -2.98 10.11 19.50
N HIS A 225 -2.06 11.08 19.54
CA HIS A 225 -2.28 12.34 20.22
C HIS A 225 -3.30 13.22 19.50
N ASP A 226 -3.23 13.32 18.17
CA ASP A 226 -4.20 14.06 17.36
C ASP A 226 -5.61 13.49 17.55
N ASP A 227 -5.77 12.16 17.50
CA ASP A 227 -7.07 11.50 17.71
C ASP A 227 -7.68 11.81 19.08
N TYR A 228 -6.84 12.00 20.09
CA TYR A 228 -7.27 12.43 21.42
C TYR A 228 -7.65 13.92 21.44
N VAL A 229 -6.81 14.80 20.90
CA VAL A 229 -7.04 16.25 20.86
C VAL A 229 -8.29 16.62 20.06
N ASP A 230 -8.54 15.90 18.96
CA ASP A 230 -9.67 16.11 18.06
C ASP A 230 -10.92 15.29 18.45
N GLU A 231 -10.87 14.56 19.58
CA GLU A 231 -11.97 13.70 20.07
C GLU A 231 -12.51 12.71 19.00
N SER A 232 -11.63 12.24 18.12
CA SER A 232 -11.99 11.39 16.98
C SER A 232 -12.32 9.96 17.43
N PRO A 233 -13.53 9.42 17.14
CA PRO A 233 -13.90 8.08 17.60
C PRO A 233 -13.31 6.95 16.73
N ARG A 234 -12.93 7.24 15.48
CA ARG A 234 -12.44 6.24 14.52
C ARG A 234 -11.32 6.77 13.63
N ARG A 235 -10.39 5.89 13.24
CA ARG A 235 -9.36 6.14 12.23
C ARG A 235 -9.19 4.90 11.35
N ARG A 236 -9.20 5.10 10.02
CA ARG A 236 -9.07 4.01 9.01
C ARG A 236 -10.02 2.83 9.26
N GLY A 237 -11.26 3.13 9.65
CA GLY A 237 -12.29 2.13 9.95
C GLY A 237 -12.22 1.49 11.34
N ALA A 238 -11.11 1.63 12.07
CA ALA A 238 -10.92 1.13 13.43
C ALA A 238 -11.25 2.18 14.50
N ALA A 239 -11.53 1.75 15.73
CA ALA A 239 -11.66 2.66 16.87
C ALA A 239 -10.30 3.28 17.22
N THR A 240 -10.29 4.55 17.66
CA THR A 240 -9.06 5.19 18.14
C THR A 240 -8.70 4.70 19.54
N VAL A 241 -7.43 4.85 19.94
CA VAL A 241 -6.97 4.47 21.28
C VAL A 241 -7.74 5.24 22.36
N ALA A 242 -8.01 6.53 22.13
CA ALA A 242 -8.78 7.36 23.04
C ALA A 242 -10.23 6.86 23.19
N ALA A 243 -10.87 6.45 22.09
CA ALA A 243 -12.25 5.95 22.12
C ALA A 243 -12.38 4.57 22.76
N GLU A 244 -11.39 3.69 22.56
CA GLU A 244 -11.45 2.31 23.04
C GLU A 244 -10.91 2.14 24.47
N GLU A 245 -9.84 2.86 24.82
CA GLU A 245 -9.10 2.66 26.07
C GLU A 245 -9.02 3.91 26.94
N GLY A 246 -9.58 5.03 26.47
CA GLY A 246 -9.66 6.28 27.21
C GLY A 246 -8.50 7.25 26.94
N PRO A 247 -8.70 8.53 27.28
CA PRO A 247 -7.76 9.61 26.96
C PRO A 247 -6.41 9.47 27.66
N GLU A 248 -6.40 9.05 28.93
CA GLU A 248 -5.17 8.83 29.71
C GLU A 248 -4.28 7.76 29.07
N ARG A 249 -4.89 6.70 28.51
CA ARG A 249 -4.16 5.66 27.79
C ARG A 249 -3.59 6.19 26.49
N ALA A 250 -4.35 6.95 25.72
CA ALA A 250 -3.88 7.52 24.45
C ALA A 250 -2.64 8.41 24.64
N ILE A 251 -2.67 9.30 25.64
CA ILE A 251 -1.52 10.15 25.99
C ILE A 251 -0.29 9.28 26.31
N ALA A 252 -0.44 8.31 27.22
CA ALA A 252 0.65 7.45 27.66
C ALA A 252 1.24 6.60 26.53
N VAL A 253 0.41 6.09 25.62
CA VAL A 253 0.86 5.31 24.44
C VAL A 253 1.65 6.20 23.49
N GLY A 254 1.14 7.39 23.17
CA GLY A 254 1.85 8.35 22.31
C GLY A 254 3.20 8.75 22.91
N ASP A 255 3.23 9.11 24.20
CA ASP A 255 4.45 9.51 24.92
C ASP A 255 5.49 8.39 24.94
N PHE A 256 5.06 7.14 25.18
CA PHE A 256 5.93 5.98 25.16
C PHE A 256 6.60 5.81 23.80
N TYR A 257 5.86 5.95 22.71
CA TYR A 257 6.41 5.78 21.36
C TYR A 257 7.26 6.96 20.89
N PHE A 258 7.00 8.18 21.36
CA PHE A 258 7.97 9.28 21.22
C PHE A 258 9.28 8.98 21.93
N ALA A 259 9.24 8.55 23.20
CA ALA A 259 10.43 8.20 23.97
C ALA A 259 11.18 7.01 23.35
N LYS A 260 10.46 6.00 22.86
CA LYS A 260 11.06 4.85 22.18
C LYS A 260 11.72 5.24 20.88
N ALA A 261 11.04 5.99 20.02
CA ALA A 261 11.59 6.38 18.72
C ALA A 261 12.83 7.25 18.89
N THR A 262 12.82 8.21 19.82
CA THR A 262 13.99 9.04 20.14
C THR A 262 15.16 8.21 20.68
N ARG A 263 14.91 7.19 21.52
CA ARG A 263 15.94 6.22 21.93
C ARG A 263 16.54 5.46 20.73
N LEU A 264 15.69 4.93 19.84
CA LEU A 264 16.14 4.21 18.64
C LEU A 264 17.02 5.09 17.75
N ILE A 265 16.64 6.35 17.58
CA ILE A 265 17.42 7.33 16.81
C ILE A 265 18.77 7.61 17.48
N ALA A 266 18.80 7.78 18.80
CA ALA A 266 20.04 8.01 19.53
C ALA A 266 21.00 6.80 19.45
N GLU A 267 20.48 5.58 19.47
CA GLU A 267 21.24 4.34 19.35
C GLU A 267 21.89 4.14 17.97
N LEU A 268 21.43 4.85 16.94
CA LEU A 268 22.11 4.87 15.64
C LEU A 268 23.47 5.59 15.67
N ASP A 269 23.74 6.38 16.71
CA ASP A 269 24.98 7.12 16.95
C ASP A 269 25.38 8.06 15.78
N GLU A 270 24.37 8.73 15.19
CA GLU A 270 24.58 9.74 14.14
C GLU A 270 24.03 11.11 14.60
N PRO A 271 24.88 11.99 15.16
CA PRO A 271 24.42 13.26 15.74
C PRO A 271 23.68 14.18 14.76
N ALA A 272 23.99 14.10 13.46
CA ALA A 272 23.29 14.85 12.44
C ALA A 272 21.83 14.38 12.29
N VAL A 273 21.61 13.06 12.27
CA VAL A 273 20.28 12.45 12.21
C VAL A 273 19.46 12.83 13.43
N THR A 274 20.04 12.70 14.63
CA THR A 274 19.37 13.07 15.88
C THR A 274 18.94 14.53 15.90
N ARG A 275 19.81 15.46 15.48
CA ARG A 275 19.47 16.90 15.40
C ARG A 275 18.35 17.16 14.40
N THR A 276 18.42 16.54 13.22
CA THR A 276 17.41 16.70 12.16
C THR A 276 16.03 16.24 12.64
N ILE A 277 15.92 15.05 13.24
CA ILE A 277 14.64 14.54 13.72
C ILE A 277 14.15 15.35 14.93
N ALA A 278 15.03 15.74 15.86
CA ALA A 278 14.65 16.56 16.99
C ALA A 278 14.08 17.93 16.57
N ALA A 279 14.67 18.58 15.57
CA ALA A 279 14.17 19.85 15.04
C ALA A 279 12.79 19.68 14.37
N ALA A 280 12.57 18.56 13.68
CA ALA A 280 11.27 18.25 13.10
C ALA A 280 10.21 17.97 14.16
N LEU A 281 10.55 17.24 15.22
CA LEU A 281 9.65 17.03 16.37
C LEU A 281 9.25 18.35 17.02
N GLU A 282 10.22 19.25 17.26
CA GLU A 282 9.93 20.58 17.79
C GLU A 282 9.00 21.38 16.87
N ALA A 283 9.23 21.32 15.55
CA ALA A 283 8.39 21.99 14.56
C ALA A 283 6.95 21.44 14.54
N ILE A 284 6.77 20.12 14.64
CA ILE A 284 5.45 19.47 14.73
C ILE A 284 4.71 19.98 15.97
N CYS A 285 5.33 19.89 17.15
CA CYS A 285 4.70 20.32 18.40
C CYS A 285 4.35 21.82 18.39
N ARG A 286 5.24 22.67 17.86
CA ARG A 286 4.94 24.11 17.71
C ARG A 286 3.76 24.34 16.78
N SER A 287 3.72 23.67 15.63
CA SER A 287 2.63 23.83 14.68
C SER A 287 1.29 23.32 15.19
N GLN A 288 1.26 22.30 16.05
CA GLN A 288 0.03 21.85 16.71
C GLN A 288 -0.51 22.91 17.66
N ILE A 289 0.36 23.64 18.37
CA ILE A 289 -0.05 24.78 19.21
C ILE A 289 -0.60 25.91 18.32
N ASP A 290 0.14 26.27 17.27
CA ASP A 290 -0.29 27.31 16.31
C ASP A 290 -1.65 26.93 15.67
N ASP A 291 -1.86 25.67 15.30
CA ASP A 291 -3.11 25.15 14.72
C ASP A 291 -4.29 25.38 15.67
N VAL A 292 -4.13 25.06 16.95
CA VAL A 292 -5.15 25.27 17.98
C VAL A 292 -5.44 26.75 18.22
N GLU A 293 -4.41 27.61 18.26
CA GLU A 293 -4.56 29.06 18.44
C GLU A 293 -5.28 29.74 17.27
N LEU A 294 -5.11 29.21 16.06
CA LEU A 294 -5.73 29.73 14.84
C LEU A 294 -7.18 29.25 14.65
N ARG A 295 -7.66 28.25 15.41
CA ARG A 295 -9.03 27.73 15.26
C ARG A 295 -10.07 28.83 15.44
N GLY A 296 -10.95 28.98 14.45
CA GLY A 296 -12.00 29.99 14.43
C GLY A 296 -11.53 31.41 14.07
N GLY A 297 -10.24 31.62 13.79
CA GLY A 297 -9.67 32.87 13.29
C GLY A 297 -10.00 33.15 11.82
N TYR A 298 -11.26 33.03 11.41
CA TYR A 298 -11.67 33.15 10.01
C TYR A 298 -11.74 34.61 9.52
N PRO A 299 -11.42 34.88 8.23
CA PRO A 299 -11.07 33.92 7.19
C PRO A 299 -9.63 33.38 7.26
N GLY A 300 -8.80 33.92 8.15
CA GLY A 300 -7.37 33.60 8.27
C GLY A 300 -6.56 34.17 7.11
N ASP A 301 -5.28 33.77 7.04
CA ASP A 301 -4.36 34.17 5.99
C ASP A 301 -3.47 33.01 5.54
N GLU A 302 -2.99 33.09 4.30
CA GLU A 302 -2.15 32.08 3.66
C GLU A 302 -0.83 31.84 4.42
N ASP A 303 -0.19 32.89 4.94
CA ASP A 303 1.06 32.75 5.68
C ASP A 303 0.87 31.94 6.96
N SER A 304 -0.22 32.18 7.69
CA SER A 304 -0.59 31.44 8.90
C SER A 304 -0.88 29.98 8.60
N TYR A 305 -1.63 29.69 7.54
CA TYR A 305 -1.84 28.33 7.07
C TYR A 305 -0.51 27.64 6.72
N LEU A 306 0.34 28.27 5.90
CA LEU A 306 1.59 27.68 5.45
C LEU A 306 2.56 27.42 6.62
N ARG A 307 2.54 28.25 7.67
CA ARG A 307 3.32 27.99 8.90
C ARG A 307 2.90 26.69 9.58
N VAL A 308 1.58 26.48 9.76
CA VAL A 308 1.05 25.25 10.37
C VAL A 308 1.41 24.03 9.51
N VAL A 309 1.13 24.09 8.20
CA VAL A 309 1.39 22.96 7.29
C VAL A 309 2.87 22.57 7.23
N ARG A 310 3.76 23.58 7.19
CA ARG A 310 5.21 23.33 7.18
C ARG A 310 5.67 22.58 8.42
N GLY A 311 5.14 22.88 9.60
CA GLY A 311 5.47 22.15 10.83
C GLY A 311 4.78 20.80 10.94
N LYS A 312 3.46 20.75 10.74
CA LYS A 312 2.61 19.58 11.05
C LYS A 312 2.91 18.41 10.11
N THR A 313 3.11 18.71 8.83
CA THR A 313 3.24 17.68 7.79
C THR A 313 4.61 17.72 7.11
N ALA A 314 5.06 18.88 6.66
CA ALA A 314 6.26 18.97 5.83
C ALA A 314 7.56 18.73 6.58
N ALA A 315 7.65 19.16 7.85
CA ALA A 315 8.86 19.02 8.65
C ALA A 315 9.31 17.56 8.78
N LEU A 316 8.38 16.63 9.04
CA LEU A 316 8.73 15.21 9.18
C LEU A 316 9.10 14.56 7.84
N MET A 317 8.49 14.98 6.73
CA MET A 317 8.87 14.49 5.39
C MET A 317 10.26 14.98 4.99
N ALA A 318 10.54 16.27 5.17
CA ALA A 318 11.86 16.86 4.95
C ALA A 318 12.92 16.18 5.83
N ALA A 319 12.60 15.93 7.10
CA ALA A 319 13.48 15.25 8.02
C ALA A 319 13.71 13.78 7.66
N ALA A 320 12.69 13.06 7.18
CA ALA A 320 12.84 11.68 6.69
C ALA A 320 13.85 11.60 5.53
N CYS A 321 13.70 12.45 4.52
CA CYS A 321 14.64 12.52 3.38
C CYS A 321 16.05 12.91 3.82
N THR A 322 16.15 13.91 4.71
CA THR A 322 17.43 14.43 5.21
C THR A 322 18.16 13.41 6.06
N ALA A 323 17.44 12.75 6.99
CA ALA A 323 17.99 11.81 7.93
C ALA A 323 18.47 10.52 7.25
N GLY A 324 17.72 9.99 6.28
CA GLY A 324 18.18 8.84 5.49
C GLY A 324 19.48 9.14 4.74
N ALA A 325 19.55 10.27 4.03
CA ALA A 325 20.76 10.68 3.33
C ALA A 325 21.95 10.96 4.28
N GLN A 326 21.71 11.57 5.44
CA GLN A 326 22.72 11.78 6.48
C GLN A 326 23.27 10.46 7.03
N LEU A 327 22.39 9.50 7.35
CA LEU A 327 22.77 8.18 7.85
C LEU A 327 23.69 7.43 6.86
N ALA A 328 23.40 7.57 5.56
CA ALA A 328 24.21 6.99 4.49
C ALA A 328 25.52 7.75 4.22
N GLY A 329 25.74 8.91 4.84
CA GLY A 329 26.90 9.76 4.60
C GLY A 329 26.90 10.41 3.21
N ALA A 330 25.73 10.76 2.67
CA ALA A 330 25.61 11.44 1.39
C ALA A 330 26.24 12.86 1.44
N PRO A 331 26.65 13.43 0.29
CA PRO A 331 27.18 14.80 0.23
C PRO A 331 26.16 15.85 0.67
N ALA A 332 26.65 16.94 1.29
CA ALA A 332 25.79 18.01 1.83
C ALA A 332 24.86 18.66 0.80
N GLU A 333 25.32 18.85 -0.45
CA GLU A 333 24.48 19.37 -1.53
C GLU A 333 23.28 18.44 -1.81
N LYS A 334 23.52 17.13 -1.85
CA LYS A 334 22.48 16.11 -2.05
C LYS A 334 21.48 16.10 -0.90
N ILE A 335 21.98 16.16 0.34
CA ILE A 335 21.14 16.24 1.55
C ILE A 335 20.22 17.46 1.49
N GLU A 336 20.74 18.63 1.12
CA GLU A 336 19.97 19.86 1.08
C GLU A 336 18.89 19.87 -0.03
N ARG A 337 19.18 19.29 -1.19
CA ARG A 337 18.17 19.06 -2.25
C ARG A 337 17.06 18.13 -1.78
N LEU A 338 17.41 17.01 -1.14
CA LEU A 338 16.45 16.05 -0.58
C LEU A 338 15.61 16.64 0.55
N ARG A 339 16.18 17.56 1.35
CA ARG A 339 15.45 18.34 2.36
C ARG A 339 14.36 19.19 1.70
N ARG A 340 14.72 19.99 0.68
CA ARG A 340 13.77 20.83 -0.06
C ARG A 340 12.70 20.01 -0.78
N TYR A 341 13.09 18.90 -1.39
CA TYR A 341 12.17 17.93 -1.98
C TYR A 341 11.11 17.45 -0.98
N GLY A 342 11.52 17.00 0.21
CA GLY A 342 10.60 16.54 1.25
C GLY A 342 9.72 17.65 1.81
N GLU A 343 10.24 18.88 1.92
CA GLU A 343 9.49 20.05 2.38
C GLU A 343 8.37 20.42 1.38
N LEU A 344 8.72 20.58 0.10
CA LEU A 344 7.76 20.91 -0.97
C LEU A 344 6.67 19.84 -1.10
N MET A 345 7.07 18.56 -1.08
CA MET A 345 6.12 17.45 -1.14
C MET A 345 5.17 17.44 0.07
N GLY A 346 5.68 17.70 1.27
CA GLY A 346 4.85 17.71 2.46
C GLY A 346 3.84 18.84 2.50
N VAL A 347 4.19 20.01 1.97
CA VAL A 347 3.23 21.12 1.79
C VAL A 347 2.17 20.72 0.74
N ALA A 348 2.59 20.23 -0.42
CA ALA A 348 1.67 19.77 -1.47
C ALA A 348 0.72 18.67 -0.97
N PHE A 349 1.21 17.75 -0.13
CA PHE A 349 0.42 16.68 0.46
C PHE A 349 -0.71 17.21 1.32
N GLN A 350 -0.43 18.18 2.19
CA GLN A 350 -1.47 18.74 3.04
C GLN A 350 -2.48 19.54 2.21
N MET A 351 -2.03 20.31 1.23
CA MET A 351 -2.92 21.05 0.33
C MET A 351 -3.88 20.12 -0.42
N ALA A 352 -3.39 18.98 -0.91
CA ALA A 352 -4.22 17.97 -1.55
C ALA A 352 -5.19 17.28 -0.57
N ASP A 353 -4.76 17.04 0.68
CA ASP A 353 -5.60 16.48 1.75
C ASP A 353 -6.77 17.43 2.09
N ASP A 354 -6.48 18.72 2.24
CA ASP A 354 -7.48 19.74 2.54
C ASP A 354 -8.52 19.90 1.42
N VAL A 355 -8.13 19.69 0.16
CA VAL A 355 -9.09 19.66 -0.97
C VAL A 355 -10.00 18.44 -0.87
N VAL A 356 -9.45 17.28 -0.53
CA VAL A 356 -10.22 16.03 -0.38
C VAL A 356 -11.27 16.17 0.73
N ASP A 357 -11.02 16.94 1.79
CA ASP A 357 -11.99 17.19 2.87
C ASP A 357 -13.28 17.91 2.42
N PHE A 358 -13.29 18.52 1.21
CA PHE A 358 -14.50 19.07 0.56
C PHE A 358 -15.18 18.09 -0.42
N SER A 359 -14.77 16.81 -0.42
CA SER A 359 -15.31 15.77 -1.29
C SER A 359 -15.83 14.57 -0.50
N GLU A 360 -16.70 13.77 -1.12
CA GLU A 360 -17.23 12.54 -0.50
C GLU A 360 -16.18 11.44 -0.31
N SER A 361 -14.99 11.57 -0.93
CA SER A 361 -13.91 10.59 -0.85
C SER A 361 -12.98 10.77 0.37
N SER A 362 -13.21 11.77 1.23
CA SER A 362 -12.42 11.98 2.46
C SER A 362 -12.55 10.86 3.49
N GLY A 363 -13.64 10.08 3.44
CA GLY A 363 -13.96 9.07 4.45
C GLY A 363 -14.35 9.65 5.81
N LYS A 364 -14.41 10.98 5.94
CA LYS A 364 -14.96 11.73 7.07
C LYS A 364 -16.34 12.32 6.69
N PRO A 365 -17.15 12.77 7.66
CA PRO A 365 -18.30 13.61 7.35
C PRO A 365 -17.86 14.85 6.54
N LEU A 366 -18.57 15.14 5.44
CA LEU A 366 -18.27 16.28 4.57
C LEU A 366 -18.27 17.60 5.37
N GLY A 367 -17.18 18.37 5.28
CA GLY A 367 -17.05 19.65 5.98
C GLY A 367 -16.72 19.55 7.48
N GLN A 368 -16.24 18.40 7.96
CA GLN A 368 -15.84 18.25 9.38
C GLN A 368 -14.79 19.29 9.81
N ASP A 369 -13.77 19.52 9.00
CA ASP A 369 -12.71 20.51 9.28
C ASP A 369 -13.27 21.94 9.39
N VAL A 370 -14.27 22.28 8.56
CA VAL A 370 -14.98 23.57 8.65
C VAL A 370 -15.80 23.67 9.93
N ARG A 371 -16.44 22.57 10.36
CA ARG A 371 -17.18 22.49 11.63
C ARG A 371 -16.26 22.64 12.84
N GLU A 372 -15.09 22.02 12.82
CA GLU A 372 -14.05 22.12 13.85
C GLU A 372 -13.29 23.45 13.81
N ARG A 373 -13.61 24.29 12.82
CA ARG A 373 -13.03 25.61 12.60
C ARG A 373 -11.53 25.57 12.31
N VAL A 374 -11.08 24.50 11.66
CA VAL A 374 -9.70 24.34 11.19
C VAL A 374 -9.46 25.25 9.99
N LEU A 375 -8.29 25.89 9.95
CA LEU A 375 -7.92 26.77 8.86
C LEU A 375 -7.43 25.95 7.65
N SER A 376 -8.00 26.17 6.47
CA SER A 376 -7.61 25.50 5.23
C SER A 376 -7.59 26.45 4.04
N LEU A 377 -6.66 26.23 3.10
CA LEU A 377 -6.56 27.08 1.90
C LEU A 377 -7.82 27.12 1.04
N PRO A 378 -8.55 26.01 0.81
CA PRO A 378 -9.81 26.08 0.08
C PRO A 378 -10.78 27.08 0.69
N LEU A 379 -10.86 27.14 2.03
CA LEU A 379 -11.75 28.08 2.71
C LEU A 379 -11.24 29.52 2.66
N ILE A 380 -9.94 29.73 2.85
CA ILE A 380 -9.29 31.05 2.71
C ILE A 380 -9.60 31.62 1.32
N TYR A 381 -9.24 30.89 0.26
CA TYR A 381 -9.45 31.34 -1.13
C TYR A 381 -10.93 31.49 -1.49
N ALA A 382 -11.81 30.63 -0.98
CA ALA A 382 -13.25 30.79 -1.21
C ALA A 382 -13.79 32.07 -0.58
N THR A 383 -13.22 32.53 0.54
CA THR A 383 -13.61 33.82 1.12
C THR A 383 -13.14 35.01 0.29
N GLU A 384 -12.04 34.88 -0.47
CA GLU A 384 -11.54 35.92 -1.38
C GLU A 384 -12.42 36.07 -2.62
N ASP A 385 -13.20 35.05 -2.99
CA ASP A 385 -14.09 35.10 -4.14
C ASP A 385 -15.13 36.22 -4.04
N SER A 386 -15.34 36.90 -5.17
CA SER A 386 -16.20 38.07 -5.26
C SER A 386 -17.70 37.73 -5.13
N ALA A 387 -18.11 36.52 -5.52
CA ALA A 387 -19.51 36.10 -5.53
C ALA A 387 -19.90 35.37 -4.24
N SER A 388 -19.12 34.35 -3.85
CA SER A 388 -19.37 33.49 -2.71
C SER A 388 -18.78 34.02 -1.40
N GLY A 389 -17.67 34.75 -1.47
CA GLY A 389 -16.88 35.15 -0.30
C GLY A 389 -17.63 35.99 0.75
N PRO A 390 -18.47 36.99 0.39
CA PRO A 390 -19.26 37.74 1.36
C PRO A 390 -20.21 36.86 2.19
N GLU A 391 -20.84 35.86 1.57
CA GLU A 391 -21.76 34.95 2.26
C GLU A 391 -20.99 33.95 3.13
N ILE A 392 -19.87 33.38 2.64
CA ILE A 392 -19.02 32.48 3.44
C ILE A 392 -18.56 33.19 4.72
N ARG A 393 -18.04 34.43 4.62
CA ARG A 393 -17.64 35.22 5.79
C ARG A 393 -18.78 35.46 6.77
N ARG A 394 -20.00 35.70 6.27
CA ARG A 394 -21.18 35.89 7.11
C ARG A 394 -21.55 34.63 7.89
N LEU A 395 -21.49 33.47 7.24
CA LEU A 395 -21.80 32.17 7.86
C LEU A 395 -20.75 31.78 8.92
N LEU A 396 -19.46 32.01 8.64
CA LEU A 396 -18.36 31.67 9.57
C LEU A 396 -18.27 32.59 10.80
N ALA A 397 -18.87 33.79 10.75
CA ALA A 397 -18.83 34.75 11.86
C ALA A 397 -19.66 34.32 13.09
N GLY A 398 -20.61 33.39 12.92
CA GLY A 398 -21.53 32.93 13.96
C GLY A 398 -21.45 31.41 14.21
N PRO A 399 -22.35 30.86 15.05
CA PRO A 399 -22.53 29.41 15.15
C PRO A 399 -22.81 28.80 13.77
N LEU A 400 -22.28 27.60 13.50
CA LEU A 400 -22.37 26.95 12.19
C LEU A 400 -23.23 25.67 12.30
N PRO A 401 -24.57 25.78 12.26
CA PRO A 401 -25.47 24.62 12.21
C PRO A 401 -25.30 23.85 10.89
N ASP A 402 -25.82 22.63 10.85
CA ASP A 402 -25.62 21.72 9.70
C ASP A 402 -26.09 22.28 8.36
N GLU A 403 -27.13 23.11 8.33
CA GLU A 403 -27.60 23.77 7.10
C GLU A 403 -26.61 24.81 6.59
N ASP A 404 -26.05 25.62 7.49
CA ASP A 404 -25.06 26.63 7.14
C ASP A 404 -23.72 25.98 6.77
N LEU A 405 -23.34 24.89 7.43
CA LEU A 405 -22.16 24.10 7.06
C LEU A 405 -22.27 23.57 5.62
N LYS A 406 -23.40 22.95 5.26
CA LYS A 406 -23.64 22.49 3.88
C LYS A 406 -23.52 23.63 2.89
N LYS A 407 -24.10 24.78 3.22
CA LYS A 407 -24.03 25.97 2.37
C LYS A 407 -22.60 26.48 2.20
N VAL A 408 -21.79 26.49 3.26
CA VAL A 408 -20.37 26.84 3.15
C VAL A 408 -19.65 25.88 2.20
N VAL A 409 -19.83 24.56 2.36
CA VAL A 409 -19.20 23.55 1.50
C VAL A 409 -19.62 23.73 0.03
N GLU A 410 -20.90 23.95 -0.24
CA GLU A 410 -21.40 24.23 -1.60
C GLU A 410 -20.78 25.51 -2.19
N LEU A 411 -20.67 26.58 -1.39
CA LEU A 411 -20.07 27.84 -1.82
C LEU A 411 -18.57 27.71 -2.10
N VAL A 412 -17.83 26.91 -1.31
CA VAL A 412 -16.43 26.61 -1.58
C VAL A 412 -16.29 25.87 -2.90
N ALA A 413 -17.14 24.85 -3.14
CA ALA A 413 -17.09 24.04 -4.36
C ALA A 413 -17.33 24.84 -5.65
N VAL A 414 -18.07 25.96 -5.60
CA VAL A 414 -18.34 26.80 -6.79
C VAL A 414 -17.44 28.05 -6.89
N SER A 415 -16.60 28.32 -5.90
CA SER A 415 -15.77 29.54 -5.83
C SER A 415 -14.48 29.51 -6.67
N GLY A 416 -14.14 28.36 -7.25
CA GLY A 416 -12.84 28.14 -7.93
C GLY A 416 -11.66 27.90 -6.97
N ALA A 417 -11.90 27.91 -5.65
CA ALA A 417 -10.87 27.75 -4.65
C ALA A 417 -10.20 26.36 -4.69
N LEU A 418 -11.00 25.29 -4.88
CA LEU A 418 -10.48 23.92 -4.95
C LEU A 418 -9.54 23.73 -6.14
N GLU A 419 -9.90 24.28 -7.31
CA GLU A 419 -9.06 24.25 -8.51
C GLU A 419 -7.76 25.02 -8.31
N ARG A 420 -7.83 26.18 -7.65
CA ARG A 420 -6.64 26.99 -7.32
C ARG A 420 -5.69 26.23 -6.40
N VAL A 421 -6.18 25.67 -5.29
CA VAL A 421 -5.35 24.89 -4.35
C VAL A 421 -4.74 23.66 -5.03
N ASN A 422 -5.51 22.94 -5.84
CA ASN A 422 -5.00 21.81 -6.62
C ASN A 422 -3.90 22.24 -7.62
N GLY A 423 -4.05 23.39 -8.27
CA GLY A 423 -3.04 23.95 -9.16
C GLY A 423 -1.74 24.24 -8.42
N GLU A 424 -1.82 24.96 -7.30
CA GLU A 424 -0.66 25.30 -6.47
C GLU A 424 0.01 24.05 -5.88
N ALA A 425 -0.76 23.04 -5.47
CA ALA A 425 -0.22 21.78 -4.99
C ALA A 425 0.55 21.02 -6.10
N ARG A 426 0.06 21.05 -7.34
CA ARG A 426 0.77 20.46 -8.50
C ARG A 426 2.07 21.21 -8.79
N ASP A 427 2.04 22.53 -8.76
CA ASP A 427 3.24 23.37 -8.97
C ASP A 427 4.33 23.08 -7.92
N LEU A 428 3.92 22.85 -6.66
CA LEU A 428 4.83 22.42 -5.58
C LEU A 428 5.43 21.04 -5.84
N VAL A 429 4.64 20.08 -6.33
CA VAL A 429 5.15 18.75 -6.71
C VAL A 429 6.13 18.85 -7.87
N GLU A 430 5.86 19.66 -8.89
CA GLU A 430 6.82 19.90 -9.97
C GLU A 430 8.10 20.55 -9.46
N ALA A 431 8.01 21.49 -8.52
CA ALA A 431 9.17 22.09 -7.88
C ALA A 431 9.96 21.05 -7.06
N ALA A 432 9.27 20.15 -6.35
CA ALA A 432 9.90 19.05 -5.62
C ALA A 432 10.67 18.14 -6.59
N VAL A 433 10.05 17.73 -7.70
CA VAL A 433 10.70 16.88 -8.72
C VAL A 433 11.94 17.58 -9.32
N ARG A 434 11.89 18.90 -9.54
CA ARG A 434 13.05 19.68 -9.99
C ARG A 434 14.22 19.67 -9.00
N GLU A 435 13.99 19.52 -7.69
CA GLU A 435 15.08 19.38 -6.71
C GLU A 435 15.84 18.06 -6.87
N LEU A 436 15.20 17.03 -7.43
CA LEU A 436 15.83 15.74 -7.74
C LEU A 436 16.75 15.83 -8.97
N ASP A 437 16.59 16.86 -9.80
CA ASP A 437 17.45 17.08 -10.97
C ASP A 437 18.85 17.54 -10.54
N GLY A 438 19.87 16.80 -10.97
CA GLY A 438 21.27 17.08 -10.64
C GLY A 438 21.76 16.52 -9.30
N ALA A 439 20.94 15.76 -8.58
CA ALA A 439 21.29 15.20 -7.27
C ALA A 439 22.01 13.82 -7.32
N ASP A 440 22.33 13.29 -8.50
CA ASP A 440 22.92 11.95 -8.69
C ASP A 440 22.20 10.86 -7.85
N LEU A 441 21.02 10.45 -8.33
CA LEU A 441 20.04 9.63 -7.60
C LEU A 441 19.87 8.23 -8.22
N ASP A 442 20.96 7.68 -8.75
CA ASP A 442 20.95 6.38 -9.44
C ASP A 442 20.21 5.31 -8.64
N GLY A 443 19.23 4.68 -9.29
CA GLY A 443 18.44 3.58 -8.72
C GLY A 443 17.25 3.97 -7.84
N VAL A 444 17.10 5.25 -7.43
CA VAL A 444 15.97 5.67 -6.57
C VAL A 444 15.17 6.87 -7.11
N ARG A 445 15.67 7.57 -8.14
CA ARG A 445 15.01 8.77 -8.70
C ARG A 445 13.56 8.51 -9.09
N ASP A 446 13.32 7.45 -9.86
CA ASP A 446 12.00 7.18 -10.43
C ASP A 446 10.97 6.90 -9.32
N GLU A 447 11.34 6.14 -8.29
CA GLU A 447 10.46 5.88 -7.16
C GLU A 447 10.17 7.15 -6.33
N LEU A 448 11.15 8.05 -6.18
CA LEU A 448 10.90 9.37 -5.56
C LEU A 448 9.93 10.21 -6.41
N VAL A 449 10.12 10.26 -7.73
CA VAL A 449 9.21 10.98 -8.63
C VAL A 449 7.80 10.41 -8.56
N GLU A 450 7.64 9.09 -8.58
CA GLU A 450 6.34 8.41 -8.45
C GLU A 450 5.66 8.75 -7.11
N ILE A 451 6.41 8.76 -6.00
CA ILE A 451 5.88 9.16 -4.69
C ILE A 451 5.38 10.60 -4.75
N ALA A 452 6.17 11.53 -5.29
CA ALA A 452 5.79 12.94 -5.38
C ALA A 452 4.53 13.14 -6.22
N GLN A 453 4.41 12.46 -7.36
CA GLN A 453 3.23 12.55 -8.22
C GLN A 453 1.98 11.92 -7.59
N ALA A 454 2.14 10.81 -6.85
CA ALA A 454 1.05 10.14 -6.15
C ALA A 454 0.46 10.96 -4.99
N VAL A 455 1.15 12.00 -4.52
CA VAL A 455 0.66 12.90 -3.46
C VAL A 455 -0.55 13.71 -3.93
N VAL A 456 -0.50 14.27 -5.14
CA VAL A 456 -1.55 15.11 -5.74
C VAL A 456 -2.50 14.34 -6.66
N GLY A 457 -2.10 13.15 -7.13
CA GLY A 457 -2.94 12.27 -7.96
C GLY A 457 -4.04 11.51 -7.20
N ARG A 458 -4.53 12.04 -6.07
CA ARG A 458 -5.66 11.46 -5.34
C ARG A 458 -6.97 11.78 -6.07
N ASP A 459 -7.18 11.16 -7.22
CA ASP A 459 -8.51 11.10 -7.83
C ASP A 459 -9.34 10.08 -7.04
N ALA A 460 -10.40 10.59 -6.38
CA ALA A 460 -11.63 9.94 -5.91
C ALA A 460 -11.57 8.49 -5.38
#